data_AF-A0A016WIA8-F1
#
_entry.id   AF-A0A016WIA8-F1
#
_cell.length_a   1.000
_cell.length_b   1.000
_cell.length_c   1.000
_cell.angle_alpha   90.00
_cell.angle_beta   90.00
_cell.angle_gamma   90.00
#
_symmetry.space_group_name_H-M   'P 1'
#
loop_
_entity.id
_entity.type
_entity.pdbx_description
1 polymer ?
#
loop_
_entity_poly.entity_id
_entity_poly.type
_entity_poly.pdbx_seq_one_letter_code
_entity_poly.pdbx_strand_id
1 'polypeptide(L)'
;MIRTVYCSIDTVVTFFGFKVYEQMKDVIDSVAELEKYVEILVDDEKRRSFLGQNVERQVPDSLQNQLDTIDAMLVSLSTKVAVMDRINDEQSKSDVYEKSVQDAICVCLDALLMLADSFMEAQLFGLVMEIHKSSMAHLYFHIQLRTDFVLSQAITIAATAIVDTVYRGWPIFDGVASDLLLTISSFLSAYGDERGMAEDACEAWRQLESRVVFTLMRAPSLVCRTCVPLVSGQRTDIKVSIPLPHDIYDSLPSELKMRKSISVCCAYFNVGVNHEATLGQSFGGVALETAINQEGAERILAYSNRYAVEQSARDAVIELVNVVASEPSRKNLAIFEWAMAACELMGGQAVICCKSGKDRTGMAVTLEQGRLLRETCGLNAAQLQEVIASLRRDGARRENCRKNVGKAVYSFSPFQMHFLPKAFRPPSGTYAQGVAS
;
A
#
# COMPACT_ATOMS: atom_id res chain seq x y z
N MET A 1 20.55 -31.22 -28.11
CA MET A 1 20.63 -30.70 -26.72
C MET A 1 21.62 -29.55 -26.53
N ILE A 2 22.50 -29.23 -27.49
CA ILE A 2 23.48 -28.12 -27.37
C ILE A 2 22.97 -26.79 -27.99
N ARG A 3 21.96 -26.81 -28.85
CA ARG A 3 21.37 -25.61 -29.46
C ARG A 3 20.37 -24.83 -28.58
N THR A 4 20.07 -25.30 -27.37
CA THR A 4 19.08 -24.66 -26.48
C THR A 4 19.73 -23.75 -25.43
N VAL A 5 21.06 -23.78 -25.28
CA VAL A 5 21.81 -22.94 -24.32
C VAL A 5 22.22 -21.59 -24.92
N TYR A 6 22.41 -21.52 -26.25
CA TYR A 6 22.79 -20.30 -26.97
C TYR A 6 21.73 -19.19 -26.95
N CYS A 7 20.46 -19.51 -26.67
CA CYS A 7 19.40 -18.49 -26.53
C CYS A 7 19.42 -17.79 -25.16
N SER A 8 20.29 -18.20 -24.21
CA SER A 8 20.32 -17.65 -22.85
C SER A 8 21.41 -16.61 -22.59
N ILE A 9 22.52 -16.61 -23.33
CA ILE A 9 23.64 -15.68 -23.05
C ILE A 9 23.33 -14.28 -23.60
N ASP A 10 22.84 -14.16 -24.84
CA ASP A 10 22.43 -12.86 -25.41
C ASP A 10 21.34 -12.17 -24.59
N THR A 11 20.35 -12.95 -24.14
CA THR A 11 19.23 -12.44 -23.34
C THR A 11 19.67 -12.00 -21.95
N VAL A 12 20.63 -12.71 -21.33
CA VAL A 12 21.16 -12.36 -20.00
C VAL A 12 22.14 -11.18 -20.08
N VAL A 13 23.02 -11.14 -21.07
CA VAL A 13 24.06 -10.12 -21.18
C VAL A 13 23.52 -8.78 -21.65
N THR A 14 22.72 -8.79 -22.73
CA THR A 14 22.25 -7.56 -23.36
C THR A 14 21.08 -6.94 -22.63
N PHE A 15 20.24 -7.76 -21.99
CA PHE A 15 19.00 -7.29 -21.37
C PHE A 15 19.10 -7.11 -19.84
N PHE A 16 19.95 -7.87 -19.15
CA PHE A 16 20.05 -7.80 -17.69
C PHE A 16 21.13 -6.81 -17.22
N GLY A 17 22.37 -6.92 -17.73
CA GLY A 17 23.48 -6.05 -17.31
C GLY A 17 23.26 -4.58 -17.62
N PHE A 18 22.92 -4.24 -18.87
CA PHE A 18 22.66 -2.86 -19.29
C PHE A 18 21.46 -2.24 -18.56
N LYS A 19 20.36 -3.00 -18.43
CA LYS A 19 19.15 -2.47 -17.79
C LYS A 19 19.35 -2.24 -16.29
N VAL A 20 20.04 -3.15 -15.60
CA VAL A 20 20.38 -2.98 -14.18
C VAL A 20 21.30 -1.78 -14.00
N TYR A 21 22.31 -1.61 -14.86
CA TYR A 21 23.22 -0.48 -14.78
C TYR A 21 22.53 0.87 -15.02
N GLU A 22 21.66 0.98 -16.03
CA GLU A 22 20.87 2.19 -16.29
C GLU A 22 19.93 2.51 -15.11
N GLN A 23 19.26 1.49 -14.53
CA GLN A 23 18.46 1.68 -13.32
C GLN A 23 19.30 2.14 -12.12
N MET A 24 20.53 1.63 -11.99
CA MET A 24 21.44 2.08 -10.93
C MET A 24 21.89 3.53 -11.16
N LYS A 25 22.15 3.96 -12.40
CA LYS A 25 22.43 5.37 -12.74
C LYS A 25 21.27 6.28 -12.33
N ASP A 26 20.04 5.92 -12.69
CA ASP A 26 18.84 6.69 -12.30
C ASP A 26 18.72 6.82 -10.76
N VAL A 27 19.01 5.74 -10.03
CA VAL A 27 18.99 5.74 -8.56
C VAL A 27 20.12 6.60 -7.99
N ILE A 28 21.33 6.49 -8.54
CA ILE A 28 22.50 7.29 -8.15
C ILE A 28 22.21 8.79 -8.30
N ASP A 29 21.67 9.19 -9.45
CA ASP A 29 21.35 10.59 -9.76
C ASP A 29 20.22 11.14 -8.88
N SER A 30 19.38 10.27 -8.31
CA SER A 30 18.30 10.67 -7.41
C SER A 30 18.77 11.02 -5.99
N VAL A 31 19.99 10.65 -5.59
CA VAL A 31 20.50 10.85 -4.24
C VAL A 31 21.44 12.06 -4.20
N ALA A 32 20.97 13.14 -3.56
CA ALA A 32 21.75 14.36 -3.40
C ALA A 32 23.04 14.13 -2.59
N GLU A 33 24.13 14.77 -3.02
CA GLU A 33 25.46 14.72 -2.38
C GLU A 33 26.11 13.32 -2.32
N LEU A 34 25.58 12.31 -3.03
CA LEU A 34 26.14 10.95 -3.00
C LEU A 34 27.61 10.90 -3.42
N GLU A 35 27.98 11.60 -4.49
CA GLU A 35 29.37 11.65 -4.99
C GLU A 35 30.34 12.14 -3.92
N LYS A 36 29.98 13.21 -3.22
CA LYS A 36 30.75 13.76 -2.09
C LYS A 36 30.91 12.75 -0.95
N TYR A 37 29.88 11.94 -0.66
CA TYR A 37 29.97 10.90 0.36
C TYR A 37 30.88 9.74 -0.08
N VAL A 38 30.82 9.34 -1.35
CA VAL A 38 31.75 8.37 -1.92
C VAL A 38 33.20 8.86 -1.82
N GLU A 39 33.47 10.12 -2.18
CA GLU A 39 34.82 10.71 -2.07
C GLU A 39 35.38 10.65 -0.64
N ILE A 40 34.56 11.00 0.36
CA ILE A 40 34.96 10.93 1.77
C ILE A 40 35.29 9.49 2.18
N LEU A 41 34.48 8.51 1.75
CA LEU A 41 34.71 7.10 2.05
C LEU A 41 35.97 6.56 1.37
N VAL A 42 36.23 6.95 0.12
CA VAL A 42 37.45 6.59 -0.62
C VAL A 42 38.69 7.13 0.11
N ASP A 43 38.65 8.37 0.59
CA ASP A 43 39.77 8.95 1.34
C ASP A 43 39.98 8.29 2.71
N ASP A 44 38.91 7.90 3.39
CA ASP A 44 39.03 7.11 4.63
C ASP A 44 39.58 5.71 4.35
N GLU A 45 39.23 5.09 3.22
CA GLU A 45 39.76 3.78 2.84
C GLU A 45 41.25 3.84 2.51
N LYS A 46 41.71 4.87 1.77
CA LYS A 46 43.14 5.14 1.58
C LYS A 46 43.87 5.28 2.90
N ARG A 47 43.25 5.98 3.87
CA ARG A 47 43.82 6.16 5.22
C ARG A 47 43.89 4.84 6.00
N ARG A 48 42.85 4.00 5.95
CA ARG A 48 42.82 2.67 6.60
C ARG A 48 43.86 1.73 6.01
N SER A 49 43.97 1.72 4.68
CA SER A 49 44.97 0.95 3.94
C SER A 49 46.40 1.35 4.35
N PHE A 50 46.67 2.65 4.46
CA PHE A 50 47.97 3.15 4.98
C PHE A 50 48.27 2.66 6.41
N LEU A 51 47.24 2.50 7.25
CA LEU A 51 47.38 2.00 8.63
C LEU A 51 47.34 0.46 8.74
N GLY A 52 47.24 -0.27 7.62
CA GLY A 52 47.15 -1.74 7.61
C GLY A 52 45.84 -2.27 8.19
N GLN A 53 44.77 -1.47 8.22
CA GLN A 53 43.46 -1.88 8.69
C GLN A 53 42.65 -2.45 7.52
N ASN A 54 42.27 -3.72 7.60
CA ASN A 54 41.40 -4.35 6.61
C ASN A 54 39.96 -4.38 7.12
N VAL A 55 39.02 -3.95 6.27
CA VAL A 55 37.58 -3.97 6.54
C VAL A 55 36.90 -4.75 5.42
N GLU A 56 35.81 -5.45 5.77
CA GLU A 56 35.13 -6.39 4.88
C GLU A 56 34.42 -5.70 3.69
N ARG A 57 34.01 -4.44 3.87
CA ARG A 57 33.43 -3.60 2.81
C ARG A 57 34.30 -2.38 2.57
N GLN A 58 34.58 -2.11 1.30
CA GLN A 58 35.48 -1.05 0.86
C GLN A 58 34.80 -0.24 -0.24
N VAL A 59 35.09 1.07 -0.25
CA VAL A 59 34.75 1.95 -1.36
C VAL A 59 36.06 2.26 -2.09
N PRO A 60 36.39 1.51 -3.15
CA PRO A 60 37.76 1.48 -3.68
C PRO A 60 38.12 2.70 -4.51
N ASP A 61 37.14 3.36 -5.13
CA ASP A 61 37.37 4.46 -6.07
C ASP A 61 36.17 5.43 -6.12
N SER A 62 36.37 6.59 -6.77
CA SER A 62 35.31 7.56 -6.98
C SER A 62 34.15 6.98 -7.78
N LEU A 63 32.95 7.54 -7.58
CA LEU A 63 31.75 7.09 -8.27
C LEU A 63 31.91 7.17 -9.78
N GLN A 64 32.46 8.27 -10.30
CA GLN A 64 32.71 8.45 -11.72
C GLN A 64 33.67 7.40 -12.28
N ASN A 65 34.77 7.09 -11.57
CA ASN A 65 35.72 6.08 -12.02
C ASN A 65 35.09 4.67 -12.06
N GLN A 66 34.23 4.35 -11.09
CA GLN A 66 33.50 3.07 -11.08
C GLN A 66 32.51 2.99 -12.26
N LEU A 67 31.77 4.06 -12.54
CA LEU A 67 30.86 4.15 -13.69
C LEU A 67 31.62 3.99 -15.02
N ASP A 68 32.71 4.75 -15.21
CA ASP A 68 33.54 4.69 -16.41
C ASP A 68 34.12 3.28 -16.63
N THR A 69 34.49 2.60 -15.54
CA THR A 69 34.99 1.22 -15.56
C THR A 69 33.90 0.25 -16.03
N ILE A 70 32.68 0.36 -15.50
CA ILE A 70 31.56 -0.49 -15.90
C ILE A 70 31.17 -0.22 -17.36
N ASP A 71 31.15 1.04 -17.79
CA ASP A 71 30.88 1.41 -19.19
C ASP A 71 31.92 0.77 -20.14
N ALA A 72 33.20 0.84 -19.80
CA ALA A 72 34.26 0.18 -20.57
C ALA A 72 34.11 -1.36 -20.60
N MET A 73 33.74 -1.97 -19.46
CA MET A 73 33.52 -3.41 -19.35
C MET A 73 32.31 -3.88 -20.17
N LEU A 74 31.21 -3.14 -20.14
CA LEU A 74 30.00 -3.44 -20.93
C LEU A 74 30.27 -3.33 -22.44
N VAL A 75 31.04 -2.33 -22.88
CA VAL A 75 31.48 -2.21 -24.28
C VAL A 75 32.37 -3.40 -24.69
N SER A 76 33.30 -3.80 -23.82
CA SER A 76 34.16 -4.97 -24.05
C SER A 76 33.35 -6.26 -24.16
N LEU A 77 32.41 -6.47 -23.23
CA LEU A 77 31.53 -7.62 -23.20
C LEU A 77 30.65 -7.70 -24.45
N SER A 78 30.02 -6.60 -24.85
CA SER A 78 29.23 -6.50 -26.09
C SER A 78 30.06 -6.87 -27.32
N THR A 79 31.32 -6.40 -27.38
CA THR A 79 32.24 -6.75 -28.48
C THR A 79 32.59 -8.24 -28.47
N LYS A 80 32.85 -8.84 -27.30
CA LYS A 80 33.17 -10.27 -27.17
C LYS A 80 31.98 -11.16 -27.56
N VAL A 81 30.77 -10.80 -27.15
CA VAL A 81 29.54 -11.51 -27.53
C VAL A 81 29.29 -11.42 -29.04
N ALA A 82 29.41 -10.23 -29.63
CA ALA A 82 29.25 -10.05 -31.07
C ALA A 82 30.30 -10.81 -31.91
N VAL A 83 31.50 -11.06 -31.38
CA VAL A 83 32.52 -11.91 -32.01
C VAL A 83 32.15 -13.38 -31.86
N MET A 84 31.64 -13.81 -30.71
CA MET A 84 31.20 -15.19 -30.45
C MET A 84 30.10 -15.62 -31.44
N ASP A 85 29.15 -14.75 -31.76
CA ASP A 85 28.08 -15.02 -32.73
C ASP A 85 28.57 -15.22 -34.18
N ARG A 86 29.79 -14.78 -34.49
CA ARG A 86 30.38 -14.83 -35.84
C ARG A 86 31.32 -16.02 -36.04
N ILE A 87 31.59 -16.81 -35.01
CA ILE A 87 32.50 -17.95 -35.10
C ILE A 87 31.75 -19.18 -35.65
N ASN A 88 32.12 -19.63 -36.86
CA ASN A 88 31.65 -20.88 -37.44
C ASN A 88 32.31 -22.10 -36.75
N ASP A 89 31.50 -22.97 -36.13
CA ASP A 89 31.63 -24.42 -35.84
C ASP A 89 33.04 -25.11 -35.75
N GLU A 90 34.12 -24.40 -35.42
CA GLU A 90 35.40 -25.01 -34.99
C GLU A 90 35.36 -25.23 -33.47
N GLN A 91 35.00 -26.45 -33.06
CA GLN A 91 34.79 -26.85 -31.66
C GLN A 91 35.92 -26.47 -30.69
N SER A 92 37.19 -26.45 -31.11
CA SER A 92 38.31 -26.11 -30.23
C SER A 92 38.49 -24.61 -29.98
N LYS A 93 37.96 -23.73 -30.83
CA LYS A 93 37.99 -22.27 -30.62
C LYS A 93 36.75 -21.79 -29.87
N SER A 94 35.61 -22.46 -30.07
CA SER A 94 34.35 -22.14 -29.38
C SER A 94 34.50 -22.14 -27.86
N ASP A 95 35.10 -23.19 -27.27
CA ASP A 95 35.23 -23.33 -25.82
C ASP A 95 36.10 -22.23 -25.16
N VAL A 96 37.12 -21.75 -25.87
CA VAL A 96 38.02 -20.70 -25.37
C VAL A 96 37.32 -19.33 -25.39
N TYR A 97 36.53 -19.05 -26.42
CA TYR A 97 35.75 -17.82 -26.51
C TYR A 97 34.58 -17.82 -25.52
N GLU A 98 33.90 -18.94 -25.35
CA GLU A 98 32.82 -19.09 -24.36
C GLU A 98 33.33 -18.82 -22.94
N LYS A 99 34.49 -19.39 -22.58
CA LYS A 99 35.14 -19.11 -21.29
C LYS A 99 35.52 -17.63 -21.14
N SER A 100 36.06 -17.00 -22.18
CA SER A 100 36.42 -15.57 -22.17
C SER A 100 35.22 -14.63 -22.04
N VAL A 101 34.07 -15.01 -22.59
CA VAL A 101 32.79 -14.31 -22.41
C VAL A 101 32.28 -14.51 -20.99
N GLN A 102 32.30 -15.74 -20.47
CA GLN A 102 31.92 -16.04 -19.09
C GLN A 102 32.75 -15.26 -18.06
N ASP A 103 34.07 -15.23 -18.23
CA ASP A 103 34.98 -14.46 -17.37
C ASP A 103 34.66 -12.94 -17.46
N ALA A 104 34.36 -12.42 -18.65
CA ALA A 104 33.96 -11.02 -18.82
C ALA A 104 32.62 -10.70 -18.15
N ILE A 105 31.65 -11.63 -18.18
CA ILE A 105 30.38 -11.50 -17.47
C ILE A 105 30.62 -11.45 -15.97
N CYS A 106 31.42 -12.36 -15.41
CA CYS A 106 31.75 -12.36 -13.98
C CYS A 106 32.38 -11.02 -13.56
N VAL A 107 33.35 -10.52 -14.32
CA VAL A 107 34.00 -9.23 -14.03
C VAL A 107 32.99 -8.05 -14.08
N CYS A 108 32.07 -8.05 -15.05
CA CYS A 108 31.01 -7.02 -15.10
C CYS A 108 30.07 -7.09 -13.88
N LEU A 109 29.69 -8.31 -13.47
CA LEU A 109 28.83 -8.52 -12.29
C LEU A 109 29.54 -8.11 -11.00
N ASP A 110 30.83 -8.41 -10.87
CA ASP A 110 31.64 -7.99 -9.72
C ASP A 110 31.77 -6.46 -9.66
N ALA A 111 31.95 -5.79 -10.79
CA ALA A 111 31.98 -4.33 -10.86
C ALA A 111 30.62 -3.69 -10.51
N LEU A 112 29.51 -4.27 -10.99
CA LEU A 112 28.16 -3.83 -10.63
C LEU A 112 27.88 -4.03 -9.14
N LEU A 113 28.33 -5.15 -8.56
CA LEU A 113 28.21 -5.41 -7.12
C LEU A 113 29.03 -4.40 -6.32
N MET A 114 30.26 -4.10 -6.74
CA MET A 114 31.11 -3.09 -6.10
C MET A 114 30.50 -1.69 -6.14
N LEU A 115 29.87 -1.32 -7.26
CA LEU A 115 29.12 -0.06 -7.39
C LEU A 115 27.92 -0.04 -6.43
N ALA A 116 27.19 -1.16 -6.33
CA ALA A 116 26.05 -1.28 -5.40
C ALA A 116 26.49 -1.13 -3.94
N ASP A 117 27.60 -1.77 -3.56
CA ASP A 117 28.16 -1.67 -2.21
C ASP A 117 28.65 -0.24 -1.92
N SER A 118 29.36 0.39 -2.86
CA SER A 118 29.80 1.79 -2.75
C SER A 118 28.63 2.75 -2.59
N PHE A 119 27.56 2.55 -3.37
CA PHE A 119 26.32 3.30 -3.24
C PHE A 119 25.68 3.11 -1.86
N MET A 120 25.53 1.86 -1.39
CA MET A 120 24.89 1.58 -0.11
C MET A 120 25.68 2.13 1.09
N GLU A 121 27.01 2.02 1.07
CA GLU A 121 27.87 2.59 2.13
C GLU A 121 27.83 4.12 2.11
N ALA A 122 27.87 4.75 0.93
CA ALA A 122 27.75 6.20 0.80
C ALA A 122 26.38 6.72 1.24
N GLN A 123 25.31 5.99 0.92
CA GLN A 123 23.96 6.30 1.37
C GLN A 123 23.86 6.19 2.91
N LEU A 124 24.40 5.12 3.49
CA LEU A 124 24.43 4.93 4.94
C LEU A 124 25.24 6.03 5.63
N PHE A 125 26.41 6.37 5.09
CA PHE A 125 27.24 7.46 5.60
C PHE A 125 26.52 8.81 5.52
N GLY A 126 25.90 9.12 4.37
CA GLY A 126 25.07 10.31 4.19
C GLY A 126 23.93 10.38 5.20
N LEU A 127 23.22 9.27 5.44
CA LEU A 127 22.20 9.18 6.47
C LEU A 127 22.76 9.48 7.87
N VAL A 128 23.91 8.92 8.24
CA VAL A 128 24.57 9.20 9.53
C VAL A 128 24.96 10.67 9.64
N MET A 129 25.51 11.27 8.58
CA MET A 129 25.90 12.67 8.54
C MET A 129 24.69 13.61 8.66
N GLU A 130 23.58 13.27 8.01
CA GLU A 130 22.31 14.00 8.15
C GLU A 130 21.70 13.84 9.54
N ILE A 131 21.77 12.63 10.13
CA ILE A 131 21.33 12.38 11.49
C ILE A 131 22.19 13.17 12.50
N HIS A 132 23.48 13.34 12.24
CA HIS A 132 24.35 14.16 13.10
C HIS A 132 23.96 15.64 13.10
N LYS A 133 23.21 16.13 12.10
CA LYS A 133 22.59 17.46 12.14
C LYS A 133 21.42 17.41 13.13
N SER A 134 21.64 17.95 14.32
CA SER A 134 20.72 17.85 15.48
C SER A 134 19.26 18.20 15.20
N SER A 135 18.96 19.05 14.21
CA SER A 135 17.59 19.40 13.83
C SER A 135 16.91 18.31 12.98
N MET A 136 17.64 17.64 12.09
CA MET A 136 17.05 16.71 11.11
C MET A 136 16.82 15.31 11.67
N ALA A 137 17.70 14.82 12.55
CA ALA A 137 17.49 13.52 13.23
C ALA A 137 16.18 13.47 14.00
N HIS A 138 15.86 14.54 14.74
CA HIS A 138 14.62 14.58 15.52
C HIS A 138 13.40 14.51 14.59
N LEU A 139 13.36 15.27 13.50
CA LEU A 139 12.28 15.22 12.52
C LEU A 139 12.14 13.83 11.89
N TYR A 140 13.26 13.19 11.54
CA TYR A 140 13.27 11.85 10.99
C TYR A 140 12.62 10.83 11.94
N PHE A 141 13.01 10.82 13.22
CA PHE A 141 12.42 9.93 14.22
C PHE A 141 10.94 10.24 14.48
N HIS A 142 10.53 11.52 14.46
CA HIS A 142 9.11 11.89 14.57
C HIS A 142 8.28 11.37 13.42
N ILE A 143 8.78 11.46 12.18
CA ILE A 143 8.11 10.91 11.01
C ILE A 143 8.00 9.38 11.14
N GLN A 144 9.07 8.70 11.54
CA GLN A 144 9.03 7.25 11.76
C GLN A 144 7.98 6.85 12.80
N LEU A 145 7.97 7.52 13.96
CA LEU A 145 6.98 7.26 15.00
C LEU A 145 5.56 7.53 14.51
N ARG A 146 5.34 8.63 13.79
CA ARG A 146 4.05 8.97 13.19
C ARG A 146 3.58 7.89 12.21
N THR A 147 4.46 7.42 11.32
CA THR A 147 4.17 6.31 10.39
C THR A 147 3.83 5.03 11.15
N ASP A 148 4.57 4.71 12.21
CA ASP A 148 4.35 3.49 12.99
C ASP A 148 3.03 3.54 13.78
N PHE A 149 2.62 4.72 14.27
CA PHE A 149 1.32 4.92 14.89
C PHE A 149 0.18 4.65 13.91
N VAL A 150 0.21 5.24 12.71
CA VAL A 150 -0.88 5.07 11.74
C VAL A 150 -0.89 3.66 11.14
N LEU A 151 0.28 3.04 10.97
CA LEU A 151 0.38 1.63 10.59
C LEU A 151 -0.23 0.71 11.65
N SER A 152 0.00 0.96 12.94
CA SER A 152 -0.60 0.16 14.01
C SER A 152 -2.14 0.21 13.99
N GLN A 153 -2.71 1.36 13.64
CA GLN A 153 -4.15 1.53 13.47
C GLN A 153 -4.66 0.74 12.26
N ALA A 154 -3.95 0.82 11.11
CA ALA A 154 -4.27 0.05 9.92
C ALA A 154 -4.19 -1.47 10.14
N ILE A 155 -3.17 -1.95 10.85
CA ILE A 155 -3.02 -3.37 11.23
C ILE A 155 -4.22 -3.82 12.07
N THR A 156 -4.66 -3.00 13.02
CA THR A 156 -5.79 -3.33 13.89
C THR A 156 -7.09 -3.45 13.09
N ILE A 157 -7.31 -2.53 12.14
CA ILE A 157 -8.47 -2.56 11.24
C ILE A 157 -8.43 -3.82 10.36
N ALA A 158 -7.29 -4.10 9.73
CA ALA A 158 -7.12 -5.26 8.86
C ALA A 158 -7.26 -6.59 9.62
N ALA A 159 -6.68 -6.72 10.81
CA ALA A 159 -6.85 -7.90 11.64
C ALA A 159 -8.34 -8.13 12.00
N THR A 160 -9.06 -7.05 12.31
CA THR A 160 -10.51 -7.11 12.58
C THR A 160 -11.28 -7.55 11.34
N ALA A 161 -10.95 -6.99 10.17
CA ALA A 161 -11.56 -7.35 8.90
C ALA A 161 -11.31 -8.81 8.52
N ILE A 162 -10.09 -9.34 8.74
CA ILE A 162 -9.78 -10.76 8.51
C ILE A 162 -10.63 -11.66 9.40
N VAL A 163 -10.73 -11.34 10.69
CA VAL A 163 -11.55 -12.12 11.63
C VAL A 163 -13.02 -12.09 11.18
N ASP A 164 -13.54 -10.93 10.80
CA ASP A 164 -14.91 -10.80 10.33
C ASP A 164 -15.16 -11.59 9.02
N THR A 165 -14.24 -11.54 8.06
CA THR A 165 -14.32 -12.35 6.83
C THR A 165 -14.29 -13.85 7.11
N VAL A 166 -13.49 -14.29 8.09
CA VAL A 166 -13.50 -15.68 8.55
C VAL A 166 -14.89 -16.10 9.03
N TYR A 167 -15.59 -15.26 9.80
CA TYR A 167 -16.93 -15.57 10.30
C TYR A 167 -18.02 -15.46 9.23
N ARG A 168 -17.89 -14.56 8.24
CA ARG A 168 -18.84 -14.46 7.11
C ARG A 168 -18.68 -15.58 6.09
N GLY A 169 -17.49 -16.16 6.00
CA GLY A 169 -17.10 -17.11 4.97
C GLY A 169 -16.08 -16.46 4.02
N TRP A 170 -14.92 -17.11 3.89
CA TRP A 170 -13.83 -16.56 3.08
C TRP A 170 -14.13 -16.69 1.58
N PRO A 171 -13.94 -15.64 0.78
CA PRO A 171 -14.17 -15.69 -0.66
C PRO A 171 -13.17 -16.63 -1.37
N ILE A 172 -13.72 -17.59 -2.11
CA ILE A 172 -12.99 -18.53 -2.96
C ILE A 172 -13.40 -18.27 -4.41
N PHE A 173 -12.43 -17.95 -5.28
CA PHE A 173 -12.66 -17.78 -6.71
C PHE A 173 -11.94 -18.88 -7.47
N ASP A 174 -12.65 -19.67 -8.26
CA ASP A 174 -12.11 -20.80 -9.04
C ASP A 174 -11.19 -21.75 -8.22
N GLY A 175 -11.60 -22.06 -6.98
CA GLY A 175 -10.83 -22.93 -6.08
C GLY A 175 -9.58 -22.28 -5.48
N VAL A 176 -9.46 -20.95 -5.54
CA VAL A 176 -8.38 -20.19 -4.92
C VAL A 176 -8.94 -19.26 -3.85
N ALA A 177 -8.47 -19.41 -2.61
CA ALA A 177 -8.76 -18.45 -1.55
C ALA A 177 -8.10 -17.11 -1.87
N SER A 178 -8.89 -16.04 -1.96
CA SER A 178 -8.37 -14.72 -2.32
C SER A 178 -7.55 -14.09 -1.19
N ASP A 179 -6.76 -13.09 -1.54
CA ASP A 179 -6.30 -12.08 -0.58
C ASP A 179 -7.51 -11.30 -0.04
N LEU A 180 -7.38 -10.65 1.12
CA LEU A 180 -8.46 -9.83 1.65
C LEU A 180 -8.55 -8.51 0.86
N LEU A 181 -9.68 -8.25 0.20
CA LEU A 181 -10.00 -6.90 -0.29
C LEU A 181 -10.49 -6.04 0.89
N LEU A 182 -9.78 -4.96 1.18
CA LEU A 182 -10.16 -3.97 2.18
C LEU A 182 -10.47 -2.63 1.48
N THR A 183 -11.75 -2.28 1.38
CA THR A 183 -12.19 -1.04 0.75
C THR A 183 -12.47 0.02 1.82
N ILE A 184 -11.68 1.08 1.81
CA ILE A 184 -11.75 2.14 2.81
C ILE A 184 -12.40 3.37 2.18
N SER A 185 -13.51 3.82 2.76
CA SER A 185 -14.22 5.04 2.37
C SER A 185 -14.12 6.10 3.46
N SER A 186 -13.37 7.15 3.15
CA SER A 186 -13.13 8.29 4.03
C SER A 186 -13.93 9.51 3.62
N PHE A 187 -14.24 10.30 4.64
CA PHE A 187 -15.04 11.51 4.54
C PHE A 187 -14.33 12.72 5.16
N LEU A 188 -12.99 12.72 5.17
CA LEU A 188 -12.15 13.81 5.66
C LEU A 188 -12.24 15.03 4.73
N SER A 189 -12.30 16.25 5.29
CA SER A 189 -12.06 17.46 4.51
C SER A 189 -10.60 17.44 4.06
N ALA A 190 -10.32 17.47 2.76
CA ALA A 190 -8.94 17.55 2.24
C ALA A 190 -8.30 18.93 2.47
N TYR A 191 -8.53 19.51 3.67
CA TYR A 191 -8.16 20.85 4.08
C TYR A 191 -7.75 20.86 5.56
N GLY A 192 -6.81 21.73 5.93
CA GLY A 192 -6.31 21.86 7.30
C GLY A 192 -5.77 20.54 7.86
N ASP A 193 -6.02 20.27 9.15
CA ASP A 193 -5.54 19.06 9.82
C ASP A 193 -6.10 17.76 9.20
N GLU A 194 -7.32 17.79 8.66
CA GLU A 194 -7.94 16.62 8.03
C GLU A 194 -7.26 16.25 6.70
N ARG A 195 -6.57 17.20 6.06
CA ARG A 195 -5.69 16.90 4.92
C ARG A 195 -4.52 16.03 5.36
N GLY A 196 -3.83 16.39 6.43
CA GLY A 196 -2.72 15.62 6.99
C GLY A 196 -3.15 14.22 7.44
N MET A 197 -4.37 14.09 7.97
CA MET A 197 -4.96 12.77 8.29
C MET A 197 -5.19 11.91 7.03
N ALA A 198 -5.58 12.52 5.91
CA ALA A 198 -5.77 11.80 4.65
C ALA A 198 -4.43 11.36 4.05
N GLU A 199 -3.40 12.21 4.11
CA GLU A 199 -2.03 11.89 3.68
C GLU A 199 -1.43 10.77 4.53
N ASP A 200 -1.58 10.84 5.85
CA ASP A 200 -1.18 9.76 6.77
C ASP A 200 -1.90 8.44 6.46
N ALA A 201 -3.20 8.49 6.15
CA ALA A 201 -3.97 7.30 5.82
C ALA A 201 -3.46 6.63 4.53
N CYS A 202 -3.17 7.42 3.49
CA CYS A 202 -2.55 6.90 2.27
C CYS A 202 -1.26 6.12 2.57
N GLU A 203 -0.41 6.70 3.42
CA GLU A 203 0.84 6.05 3.82
C GLU A 203 0.57 4.80 4.65
N ALA A 204 -0.36 4.84 5.60
CA ALA A 204 -0.71 3.70 6.43
C ALA A 204 -1.17 2.48 5.61
N TRP A 205 -2.01 2.68 4.60
CA TRP A 205 -2.50 1.60 3.74
C TRP A 205 -1.38 1.01 2.87
N ARG A 206 -0.53 1.86 2.27
CA ARG A 206 0.63 1.37 1.47
C ARG A 206 1.63 0.60 2.33
N GLN A 207 1.87 1.07 3.55
CA GLN A 207 2.75 0.41 4.52
C GLN A 207 2.16 -0.93 5.00
N LEU A 208 0.84 -1.00 5.20
CA LEU A 208 0.15 -2.25 5.53
C LEU A 208 0.37 -3.31 4.43
N GLU A 209 0.16 -2.94 3.16
CA GLU A 209 0.31 -3.87 2.03
C GLU A 209 1.76 -4.32 1.82
N SER A 210 2.73 -3.42 2.02
CA SER A 210 4.14 -3.69 1.72
C SER A 210 4.89 -4.41 2.85
N ARG A 211 4.47 -4.24 4.10
CA ARG A 211 5.25 -4.69 5.28
C ARG A 211 4.54 -5.68 6.16
N VAL A 212 3.24 -5.93 5.97
CA VAL A 212 2.46 -6.73 6.91
C VAL A 212 1.89 -7.97 6.23
N VAL A 213 2.13 -9.12 6.86
CA VAL A 213 1.51 -10.38 6.46
C VAL A 213 0.72 -10.97 7.62
N PHE A 214 -0.44 -11.54 7.29
CA PHE A 214 -1.32 -12.14 8.27
C PHE A 214 -1.30 -13.66 8.16
N THR A 215 -1.37 -14.34 9.29
CA THR A 215 -1.49 -15.81 9.34
C THR A 215 -2.62 -16.20 10.27
N LEU A 216 -3.37 -17.23 9.89
CA LEU A 216 -4.39 -17.82 10.75
C LEU A 216 -3.78 -19.03 11.45
N MET A 217 -4.01 -19.14 12.76
CA MET A 217 -3.58 -20.29 13.54
C MET A 217 -4.68 -20.72 14.51
N ARG A 218 -4.63 -21.96 14.97
CA ARG A 218 -5.48 -22.39 16.09
C ARG A 218 -5.11 -21.63 17.35
N ALA A 219 -6.10 -21.29 18.14
CA ALA A 219 -5.88 -20.76 19.47
C ALA A 219 -5.08 -21.77 20.33
N PRO A 220 -4.24 -21.31 21.28
CA PRO A 220 -3.43 -22.20 22.12
C PRO A 220 -4.24 -23.17 22.98
N SER A 221 -5.51 -22.86 23.24
CA SER A 221 -6.39 -23.65 24.09
C SER A 221 -7.78 -23.80 23.47
N LEU A 222 -8.39 -24.98 23.64
CA LEU A 222 -9.72 -25.34 23.15
C LEU A 222 -10.86 -24.48 23.75
N VAL A 223 -10.67 -23.93 24.96
CA VAL A 223 -11.65 -23.06 25.62
C VAL A 223 -11.46 -21.58 25.27
N CYS A 224 -10.39 -21.23 24.54
CA CYS A 224 -10.17 -19.86 24.13
C CYS A 224 -11.25 -19.43 23.12
N ARG A 225 -11.90 -18.30 23.40
CA ARG A 225 -12.87 -17.66 22.50
C ARG A 225 -12.44 -16.25 22.08
N THR A 226 -11.42 -15.72 22.73
CA THR A 226 -10.89 -14.39 22.44
C THR A 226 -9.80 -14.50 21.38
N CYS A 227 -9.96 -13.76 20.28
CA CYS A 227 -8.94 -13.62 19.27
C CYS A 227 -8.03 -12.45 19.64
N VAL A 228 -6.86 -12.73 20.24
CA VAL A 228 -5.82 -11.74 20.51
C VAL A 228 -4.68 -11.93 19.51
N PRO A 229 -4.51 -11.04 18.53
CA PRO A 229 -3.45 -11.16 17.54
C PRO A 229 -2.04 -11.10 18.18
N LEU A 230 -1.11 -11.90 17.66
CA LEU A 230 0.29 -11.91 18.03
C LEU A 230 1.11 -11.21 16.95
N VAL A 231 1.80 -10.13 17.33
CA VAL A 231 2.66 -9.35 16.43
C VAL A 231 4.12 -9.76 16.64
N SER A 232 4.83 -10.02 15.56
CA SER A 232 6.25 -10.37 15.56
C SER A 232 6.94 -9.86 14.30
N GLY A 233 8.26 -10.06 14.20
CA GLY A 233 9.06 -9.64 13.05
C GLY A 233 9.74 -8.30 13.24
N GLN A 234 10.20 -7.71 12.14
CA GLN A 234 10.90 -6.43 12.13
C GLN A 234 10.00 -5.34 11.59
N ARG A 235 10.40 -4.07 11.74
CA ARG A 235 9.63 -2.91 11.23
C ARG A 235 9.28 -3.10 9.75
N THR A 236 10.20 -3.60 8.93
CA THR A 236 10.03 -3.82 7.47
C THR A 236 9.32 -5.12 7.09
N ASP A 237 9.17 -6.08 8.01
CA ASP A 237 8.50 -7.37 7.79
C ASP A 237 7.76 -7.78 9.09
N ILE A 238 6.55 -7.26 9.24
CA ILE A 238 5.67 -7.46 10.40
C ILE A 238 4.76 -8.65 10.13
N LYS A 239 4.76 -9.60 11.06
CA LYS A 239 3.95 -10.82 10.99
C LYS A 239 2.89 -10.79 12.06
N VAL A 240 1.62 -10.82 11.64
CA VAL A 240 0.46 -10.81 12.53
C VAL A 240 -0.21 -12.18 12.50
N SER A 241 -0.11 -12.91 13.60
CA SER A 241 -0.75 -14.22 13.75
C SER A 241 -2.07 -14.07 14.48
N ILE A 242 -3.16 -14.51 13.86
CA ILE A 242 -4.54 -14.38 14.35
C ILE A 242 -4.99 -15.75 14.87
N PRO A 243 -5.09 -15.94 16.20
CA PRO A 243 -5.56 -17.18 16.78
C PRO A 243 -7.09 -17.29 16.68
N LEU A 244 -7.57 -18.33 16.03
CA LEU A 244 -8.99 -18.64 15.90
C LEU A 244 -9.40 -19.78 16.86
N PRO A 245 -10.65 -19.78 17.38
CA PRO A 245 -11.20 -20.95 18.04
C PRO A 245 -11.05 -22.21 17.17
N HIS A 246 -10.84 -23.37 17.78
CA HIS A 246 -10.48 -24.60 17.04
C HIS A 246 -11.56 -25.02 16.06
N ASP A 247 -12.82 -24.96 16.47
CA ASP A 247 -14.00 -25.22 15.64
C ASP A 247 -14.07 -24.28 14.43
N ILE A 248 -13.81 -22.99 14.64
CA ILE A 248 -13.78 -22.00 13.55
C ILE A 248 -12.62 -22.30 12.60
N TYR A 249 -11.41 -22.55 13.11
CA TYR A 249 -10.25 -22.90 12.29
C TYR A 249 -10.48 -24.19 11.49
N ASP A 250 -11.10 -25.20 12.12
CA ASP A 250 -11.46 -26.47 11.48
C ASP A 250 -12.50 -26.31 10.38
N SER A 251 -13.39 -25.34 10.49
CA SER A 251 -14.40 -25.04 9.48
C SER A 251 -13.87 -24.26 8.27
N LEU A 252 -12.64 -23.72 8.33
CA LEU A 252 -12.09 -22.94 7.22
C LEU A 252 -11.97 -23.77 5.93
N PRO A 253 -12.15 -23.14 4.75
CA PRO A 253 -11.90 -23.78 3.46
C PRO A 253 -10.49 -24.35 3.36
N SER A 254 -10.33 -25.49 2.68
CA SER A 254 -9.02 -26.14 2.45
C SER A 254 -8.03 -25.20 1.78
N GLU A 255 -8.52 -24.44 0.81
CA GLU A 255 -7.78 -23.48 0.00
C GLU A 255 -7.15 -22.42 0.88
N LEU A 256 -7.88 -21.94 1.90
CA LEU A 256 -7.38 -20.94 2.86
C LEU A 256 -6.39 -21.56 3.84
N LYS A 257 -6.66 -22.76 4.37
CA LYS A 257 -5.76 -23.47 5.28
C LYS A 257 -4.40 -23.80 4.63
N MET A 258 -4.39 -24.03 3.31
CA MET A 258 -3.16 -24.29 2.55
C MET A 258 -2.30 -23.04 2.34
N ARG A 259 -2.85 -21.84 2.56
CA ARG A 259 -2.08 -20.60 2.41
C ARG A 259 -1.11 -20.44 3.57
N LYS A 260 0.14 -20.07 3.24
CA LYS A 260 1.14 -19.69 4.24
C LYS A 260 0.80 -18.37 4.92
N SER A 261 0.23 -17.45 4.16
CA SER A 261 -0.14 -16.12 4.62
C SER A 261 -1.29 -15.53 3.79
N ILE A 262 -1.93 -14.54 4.39
CA ILE A 262 -2.98 -13.71 3.81
C ILE A 262 -2.38 -12.31 3.63
N SER A 263 -2.42 -11.83 2.39
CA SER A 263 -2.15 -10.43 2.09
C SER A 263 -3.47 -9.65 2.10
N VAL A 264 -3.37 -8.35 2.36
CA VAL A 264 -4.50 -7.42 2.30
C VAL A 264 -4.28 -6.52 1.10
N CYS A 265 -5.27 -6.38 0.24
CA CYS A 265 -5.29 -5.43 -0.85
C CYS A 265 -6.16 -4.24 -0.44
N CYS A 266 -5.55 -3.06 -0.31
CA CYS A 266 -6.25 -1.87 0.15
C CYS A 266 -6.70 -1.01 -1.03
N ALA A 267 -7.97 -0.61 -1.02
CA ALA A 267 -8.50 0.40 -1.94
C ALA A 267 -9.06 1.58 -1.13
N TYR A 268 -8.36 2.71 -1.17
CA TYR A 268 -8.70 3.89 -0.39
C TYR A 268 -9.42 4.95 -1.24
N PHE A 269 -10.55 5.42 -0.74
CA PHE A 269 -11.34 6.49 -1.34
C PHE A 269 -11.55 7.60 -0.31
N ASN A 270 -11.49 8.86 -0.74
CA ASN A 270 -11.84 10.01 0.08
C ASN A 270 -12.78 10.95 -0.68
N VAL A 271 -14.03 11.05 -0.22
CA VAL A 271 -15.07 11.85 -0.90
C VAL A 271 -15.21 13.25 -0.29
N GLY A 272 -14.89 13.42 0.99
CA GLY A 272 -14.87 14.70 1.70
C GLY A 272 -16.18 15.48 1.73
N VAL A 273 -17.05 15.26 2.73
CA VAL A 273 -18.44 15.78 2.69
C VAL A 273 -18.67 17.11 3.42
N ASN A 274 -17.65 17.72 4.04
CA ASN A 274 -17.84 18.83 4.99
C ASN A 274 -17.80 20.24 4.34
N HIS A 275 -18.17 21.29 5.08
CA HIS A 275 -18.03 22.70 4.68
C HIS A 275 -16.57 23.09 4.40
N GLU A 276 -15.63 22.62 5.22
CA GLU A 276 -14.19 22.74 4.98
C GLU A 276 -13.73 22.01 3.72
N ALA A 277 -14.42 20.93 3.30
CA ALA A 277 -14.15 20.31 2.02
C ALA A 277 -14.56 21.24 0.87
N THR A 278 -15.71 21.94 0.97
CA THR A 278 -16.10 22.94 -0.03
C THR A 278 -15.13 24.12 -0.08
N LEU A 279 -14.63 24.59 1.07
CA LEU A 279 -13.60 25.63 1.13
C LEU A 279 -12.26 25.11 0.56
N GLY A 280 -11.85 23.92 0.94
CA GLY A 280 -10.65 23.24 0.44
C GLY A 280 -10.67 23.06 -1.07
N GLN A 281 -11.79 22.62 -1.64
CA GLN A 281 -11.95 22.46 -3.10
C GLN A 281 -11.87 23.81 -3.82
N SER A 282 -12.29 24.90 -3.18
CA SER A 282 -12.29 26.25 -3.74
C SER A 282 -10.93 26.95 -3.65
N PHE A 283 -10.14 26.69 -2.59
CA PHE A 283 -8.86 27.38 -2.32
C PHE A 283 -7.61 26.50 -2.46
N GLY A 284 -7.70 25.21 -2.09
CA GLY A 284 -6.61 24.24 -2.10
C GLY A 284 -6.69 23.19 -3.22
N GLY A 285 -7.73 23.26 -4.06
CA GLY A 285 -7.96 22.35 -5.17
C GLY A 285 -8.43 20.95 -4.74
N VAL A 286 -8.54 20.05 -5.73
CA VAL A 286 -9.07 18.68 -5.56
C VAL A 286 -8.02 17.59 -5.79
N ALA A 287 -6.75 17.98 -5.99
CA ALA A 287 -5.71 17.08 -6.48
C ALA A 287 -5.49 15.85 -5.59
N LEU A 288 -5.54 16.04 -4.26
CA LEU A 288 -5.35 14.93 -3.31
C LEU A 288 -6.49 13.91 -3.40
N GLU A 289 -7.75 14.36 -3.36
CA GLU A 289 -8.91 13.47 -3.48
C GLU A 289 -8.93 12.79 -4.85
N THR A 290 -8.61 13.53 -5.91
CA THR A 290 -8.52 12.98 -7.27
C THR A 290 -7.50 11.84 -7.34
N ALA A 291 -6.27 12.06 -6.85
CA ALA A 291 -5.23 11.04 -6.86
C ALA A 291 -5.63 9.81 -6.03
N ILE A 292 -6.19 10.03 -4.82
CA ILE A 292 -6.66 8.96 -3.94
C ILE A 292 -7.73 8.12 -4.65
N ASN A 293 -8.77 8.75 -5.20
CA ASN A 293 -9.91 8.04 -5.75
C ASN A 293 -9.56 7.33 -7.07
N GLN A 294 -8.67 7.91 -7.88
CA GLN A 294 -8.14 7.25 -9.09
C GLN A 294 -7.33 6.01 -8.72
N GLU A 295 -6.37 6.13 -7.80
CA GLU A 295 -5.59 4.97 -7.32
C GLU A 295 -6.54 3.91 -6.73
N GLY A 296 -7.50 4.31 -5.90
CA GLY A 296 -8.49 3.40 -5.31
C GLY A 296 -9.29 2.61 -6.35
N ALA A 297 -9.75 3.26 -7.41
CA ALA A 297 -10.48 2.61 -8.50
C ALA A 297 -9.59 1.63 -9.27
N GLU A 298 -8.34 2.01 -9.55
CA GLU A 298 -7.35 1.14 -10.18
C GLU A 298 -7.05 -0.10 -9.33
N ARG A 299 -6.93 0.05 -8.00
CA ARG A 299 -6.74 -1.09 -7.08
C ARG A 299 -7.91 -2.06 -7.13
N ILE A 300 -9.15 -1.56 -7.08
CA ILE A 300 -10.35 -2.41 -7.18
C ILE A 300 -10.40 -3.12 -8.54
N LEU A 301 -10.11 -2.41 -9.63
CA LEU A 301 -10.05 -3.01 -10.96
C LEU A 301 -8.98 -4.10 -11.05
N ALA A 302 -7.77 -3.85 -10.56
CA ALA A 302 -6.68 -4.81 -10.53
C ALA A 302 -7.05 -6.07 -9.72
N TYR A 303 -7.70 -5.89 -8.56
CA TYR A 303 -8.21 -7.00 -7.75
C TYR A 303 -9.25 -7.84 -8.52
N SER A 304 -10.22 -7.18 -9.17
CA SER A 304 -11.26 -7.85 -9.96
C SER A 304 -10.73 -8.59 -11.18
N ASN A 305 -9.61 -8.14 -11.77
CA ASN A 305 -8.96 -8.80 -12.88
C ASN A 305 -8.10 -9.99 -12.43
N ARG A 306 -7.62 -9.96 -11.18
CA ARG A 306 -6.80 -11.03 -10.60
C ARG A 306 -7.62 -12.26 -10.24
N TYR A 307 -8.89 -12.08 -9.87
CA TYR A 307 -9.79 -13.16 -9.47
C TYR A 307 -10.95 -13.32 -10.46
N ALA A 308 -11.45 -14.55 -10.63
CA ALA A 308 -12.61 -14.83 -11.46
C ALA A 308 -13.91 -14.41 -10.74
N VAL A 309 -14.14 -13.09 -10.66
CA VAL A 309 -15.36 -12.53 -10.04
C VAL A 309 -16.56 -12.62 -10.97
N GLU A 310 -17.76 -12.66 -10.39
CA GLU A 310 -19.03 -12.68 -11.12
C GLU A 310 -19.22 -11.45 -12.02
N GLN A 311 -20.05 -11.57 -13.05
CA GLN A 311 -20.31 -10.47 -13.98
C GLN A 311 -20.89 -9.24 -13.29
N SER A 312 -21.77 -9.43 -12.30
CA SER A 312 -22.33 -8.36 -11.46
C SER A 312 -21.25 -7.54 -10.76
N ALA A 313 -20.22 -8.21 -10.22
CA ALA A 313 -19.08 -7.56 -9.60
C ALA A 313 -18.26 -6.77 -10.64
N ARG A 314 -18.01 -7.35 -11.83
CA ARG A 314 -17.30 -6.67 -12.93
C ARG A 314 -18.03 -5.41 -13.37
N ASP A 315 -19.35 -5.47 -13.52
CA ASP A 315 -20.17 -4.34 -13.93
C ASP A 315 -20.08 -3.22 -12.88
N ALA A 316 -20.20 -3.55 -11.59
CA ALA A 316 -20.05 -2.58 -10.50
C ALA A 316 -18.65 -1.93 -10.47
N VAL A 317 -17.60 -2.70 -10.76
CA VAL A 317 -16.22 -2.19 -10.86
C VAL A 317 -16.06 -1.24 -12.05
N ILE A 318 -16.63 -1.58 -13.21
CA ILE A 318 -16.61 -0.72 -14.40
C ILE A 318 -17.33 0.60 -14.12
N GLU A 319 -18.50 0.54 -13.48
CA GLU A 319 -19.24 1.75 -13.09
C GLU A 319 -18.45 2.60 -12.08
N LEU A 320 -17.79 1.99 -11.10
CA LEU A 320 -16.89 2.72 -10.20
C LEU A 320 -15.79 3.46 -10.96
N VAL A 321 -15.11 2.78 -11.89
CA VAL A 321 -14.04 3.37 -12.71
C VAL A 321 -14.59 4.53 -13.55
N ASN A 322 -15.77 4.36 -14.16
CA ASN A 322 -16.41 5.42 -14.97
C ASN A 322 -16.78 6.64 -14.12
N VAL A 323 -17.33 6.42 -12.93
CA VAL A 323 -17.70 7.49 -12.00
C VAL A 323 -16.46 8.25 -11.52
N VAL A 324 -15.38 7.55 -11.20
CA VAL A 324 -14.11 8.19 -10.81
C VAL A 324 -13.48 8.91 -12.00
N ALA A 325 -13.48 8.33 -13.20
CA ALA A 325 -12.92 8.98 -14.38
C ALA A 325 -13.67 10.27 -14.77
N SER A 326 -15.00 10.29 -14.57
CA SER A 326 -15.84 11.44 -14.90
C SER A 326 -15.78 12.55 -13.85
N GLU A 327 -15.89 12.22 -12.57
CA GLU A 327 -15.78 13.19 -11.47
C GLU A 327 -15.14 12.54 -10.23
N PRO A 328 -13.79 12.59 -10.10
CA PRO A 328 -13.05 11.88 -9.06
C PRO A 328 -13.07 12.58 -7.68
N SER A 329 -13.78 13.70 -7.52
CA SER A 329 -13.80 14.49 -6.29
C SER A 329 -15.14 15.24 -6.14
N ARG A 330 -15.16 16.42 -5.51
CA ARG A 330 -16.31 17.33 -5.41
C ARG A 330 -17.54 16.72 -4.73
N LYS A 331 -17.31 15.89 -3.71
CA LYS A 331 -18.36 15.23 -2.92
C LYS A 331 -19.21 14.26 -3.75
N ASN A 332 -18.64 13.69 -4.81
CA ASN A 332 -19.32 12.69 -5.62
C ASN A 332 -19.58 11.41 -4.80
N LEU A 333 -20.79 11.30 -4.26
CA LEU A 333 -21.20 10.15 -3.43
C LEU A 333 -21.34 8.86 -4.25
N ALA A 334 -21.43 8.93 -5.58
CA ALA A 334 -21.47 7.74 -6.42
C ALA A 334 -20.17 6.92 -6.31
N ILE A 335 -19.02 7.57 -6.03
CA ILE A 335 -17.76 6.85 -5.74
C ILE A 335 -17.95 5.93 -4.54
N PHE A 336 -18.52 6.45 -3.46
CA PHE A 336 -18.80 5.66 -2.25
C PHE A 336 -19.78 4.52 -2.55
N GLU A 337 -20.89 4.81 -3.23
CA GLU A 337 -21.93 3.83 -3.54
C GLU A 337 -21.39 2.66 -4.35
N TRP A 338 -20.65 2.94 -5.43
CA TRP A 338 -20.07 1.91 -6.28
C TRP A 338 -18.89 1.18 -5.65
N ALA A 339 -18.07 1.87 -4.85
CA ALA A 339 -16.97 1.22 -4.11
C ALA A 339 -17.50 0.22 -3.09
N MET A 340 -18.58 0.55 -2.36
CA MET A 340 -19.22 -0.38 -1.42
C MET A 340 -19.90 -1.55 -2.14
N ALA A 341 -20.62 -1.28 -3.24
CA ALA A 341 -21.25 -2.34 -4.03
C ALA A 341 -20.22 -3.32 -4.60
N ALA A 342 -19.15 -2.82 -5.22
CA ALA A 342 -18.07 -3.65 -5.75
C ALA A 342 -17.37 -4.46 -4.64
N CYS A 343 -17.12 -3.84 -3.48
CA CYS A 343 -16.54 -4.52 -2.33
C CYS A 343 -17.41 -5.69 -1.85
N GLU A 344 -18.71 -5.47 -1.64
CA GLU A 344 -19.64 -6.50 -1.18
C GLU A 344 -19.75 -7.65 -2.19
N LEU A 345 -19.90 -7.34 -3.48
CA LEU A 345 -20.01 -8.34 -4.56
C LEU A 345 -18.76 -9.21 -4.73
N MET A 346 -17.60 -8.74 -4.27
CA MET A 346 -16.35 -9.49 -4.27
C MET A 346 -16.01 -10.13 -2.92
N GLY A 347 -16.92 -10.09 -1.95
CA GLY A 347 -16.69 -10.63 -0.60
C GLY A 347 -15.59 -9.88 0.17
N GLY A 348 -15.35 -8.61 -0.15
CA GLY A 348 -14.42 -7.73 0.54
C GLY A 348 -14.96 -7.20 1.87
N GLN A 349 -14.13 -6.42 2.55
CA GLN A 349 -14.50 -5.75 3.80
C GLN A 349 -14.46 -4.24 3.64
N ALA A 350 -15.52 -3.58 4.11
CA ALA A 350 -15.65 -2.13 4.06
C ALA A 350 -15.24 -1.46 5.37
N VAL A 351 -14.44 -0.41 5.27
CA VAL A 351 -14.08 0.48 6.38
C VAL A 351 -14.61 1.87 6.08
N ILE A 352 -15.41 2.42 7.00
CA ILE A 352 -16.00 3.75 6.83
C ILE A 352 -15.46 4.68 7.92
N CYS A 353 -14.79 5.77 7.54
CA CYS A 353 -14.11 6.64 8.49
C CYS A 353 -14.30 8.14 8.20
N CYS A 354 -14.10 8.93 9.26
CA CYS A 354 -13.95 10.39 9.24
C CYS A 354 -13.14 10.79 10.48
N LYS A 355 -12.80 12.07 10.63
CA LYS A 355 -11.98 12.61 11.74
C LYS A 355 -12.30 12.02 13.12
N SER A 356 -13.57 12.05 13.54
CA SER A 356 -13.97 11.61 14.89
C SER A 356 -14.73 10.29 14.93
N GLY A 357 -14.94 9.63 13.79
CA GLY A 357 -15.63 8.36 13.70
C GLY A 357 -17.11 8.36 14.13
N LYS A 358 -17.74 9.52 14.34
CA LYS A 358 -19.13 9.65 14.84
C LYS A 358 -20.11 10.23 13.82
N ASP A 359 -19.92 11.47 13.38
CA ASP A 359 -20.94 12.22 12.63
C ASP A 359 -21.02 11.78 11.16
N ARG A 360 -20.03 12.14 10.33
CA ARG A 360 -19.97 11.77 8.90
C ARG A 360 -19.92 10.25 8.73
N THR A 361 -19.14 9.56 9.57
CA THR A 361 -19.14 8.10 9.62
C THR A 361 -20.52 7.53 9.90
N GLY A 362 -21.27 8.07 10.86
CA GLY A 362 -22.64 7.62 11.15
C GLY A 362 -23.59 7.81 9.97
N MET A 363 -23.46 8.93 9.25
CA MET A 363 -24.27 9.19 8.06
C MET A 363 -23.96 8.20 6.94
N ALA A 364 -22.68 7.94 6.66
CA ALA A 364 -22.26 6.99 5.63
C ALA A 364 -22.59 5.54 5.98
N VAL A 365 -22.33 5.10 7.22
CA VAL A 365 -22.67 3.74 7.69
C VAL A 365 -24.16 3.46 7.53
N THR A 366 -25.03 4.43 7.88
CA THR A 366 -26.48 4.24 7.75
C THR A 366 -26.96 4.25 6.31
N LEU A 367 -26.27 4.95 5.39
CA LEU A 367 -26.54 4.82 3.95
C LEU A 367 -26.18 3.43 3.43
N GLU A 368 -25.03 2.90 3.84
CA GLU A 368 -24.60 1.57 3.41
C GLU A 368 -25.50 0.46 3.97
N GLN A 369 -25.88 0.55 5.25
CA GLN A 369 -26.90 -0.33 5.84
C GLN A 369 -28.22 -0.24 5.07
N GLY A 370 -28.62 0.97 4.66
CA GLY A 370 -29.80 1.16 3.83
C GLY A 370 -29.68 0.48 2.46
N ARG A 371 -28.54 0.61 1.78
CA ARG A 371 -28.26 -0.05 0.49
C ARG A 371 -28.43 -1.57 0.61
N LEU A 372 -27.79 -2.17 1.60
CA LEU A 372 -27.88 -3.62 1.86
C LEU A 372 -29.33 -4.05 2.17
N LEU A 373 -30.07 -3.29 2.97
CA LEU A 373 -31.48 -3.58 3.27
C LEU A 373 -32.38 -3.45 2.03
N ARG A 374 -32.12 -2.49 1.15
CA ARG A 374 -32.83 -2.38 -0.13
C ARG A 374 -32.61 -3.62 -0.98
N GLU A 375 -31.36 -4.06 -1.11
CA GLU A 375 -30.98 -5.19 -1.97
C GLU A 375 -31.48 -6.54 -1.41
N THR A 376 -31.46 -6.72 -0.08
CA THR A 376 -31.82 -7.99 0.55
C THR A 376 -33.29 -8.09 0.93
N CYS A 377 -33.97 -6.97 1.23
CA CYS A 377 -35.36 -6.95 1.70
C CYS A 377 -36.34 -6.33 0.70
N GLY A 378 -35.88 -5.83 -0.45
CA GLY A 378 -36.74 -5.28 -1.51
C GLY A 378 -37.44 -3.97 -1.14
N LEU A 379 -36.81 -3.14 -0.29
CA LEU A 379 -37.39 -1.86 0.14
C LEU A 379 -37.52 -0.88 -1.02
N ASN A 380 -38.67 -0.20 -1.13
CA ASN A 380 -38.80 0.92 -2.06
C ASN A 380 -38.10 2.18 -1.55
N ALA A 381 -37.98 3.21 -2.39
CA ALA A 381 -37.24 4.43 -2.06
C ALA A 381 -37.79 5.18 -0.83
N ALA A 382 -39.11 5.20 -0.63
CA ALA A 382 -39.72 5.87 0.52
C ALA A 382 -39.44 5.10 1.82
N GLN A 383 -39.62 3.78 1.80
CA GLN A 383 -39.29 2.90 2.93
C GLN A 383 -37.82 2.99 3.30
N LEU A 384 -36.93 3.00 2.30
CA LEU A 384 -35.50 3.14 2.52
C LEU A 384 -35.13 4.43 3.26
N GLN A 385 -35.72 5.56 2.85
CA GLN A 385 -35.49 6.85 3.51
C GLN A 385 -35.97 6.83 4.96
N GLU A 386 -37.11 6.22 5.25
CA GLU A 386 -37.65 6.08 6.59
C GLU A 386 -36.77 5.19 7.49
N VAL A 387 -36.27 4.08 6.96
CA VAL A 387 -35.34 3.17 7.65
C VAL A 387 -34.05 3.91 7.98
N ILE A 388 -33.43 4.59 7.02
CA ILE A 388 -32.19 5.36 7.25
C ILE A 388 -32.43 6.45 8.30
N ALA A 389 -33.55 7.17 8.22
CA ALA A 389 -33.91 8.18 9.20
C ALA A 389 -34.07 7.58 10.61
N SER A 390 -34.68 6.40 10.72
CA SER A 390 -34.85 5.68 11.99
C SER A 390 -33.51 5.21 12.57
N LEU A 391 -32.62 4.66 11.74
CA LEU A 391 -31.26 4.28 12.15
C LEU A 391 -30.45 5.47 12.67
N ARG A 392 -30.64 6.66 12.11
CA ARG A 392 -29.98 7.89 12.58
C ARG A 392 -30.63 8.49 13.82
N ARG A 393 -31.94 8.29 14.01
CA ARG A 393 -32.67 8.84 15.16
C ARG A 393 -32.54 7.98 16.40
N ASP A 394 -32.62 6.66 16.24
CA ASP A 394 -32.77 5.71 17.35
C ASP A 394 -31.79 4.53 17.26
N GLY A 395 -30.95 4.48 16.22
CA GLY A 395 -30.01 3.38 15.99
C GLY A 395 -28.67 3.51 16.73
N ALA A 396 -27.86 2.46 16.63
CA ALA A 396 -26.62 2.28 17.38
C ALA A 396 -25.59 3.40 17.17
N ARG A 397 -25.59 4.09 16.03
CA ARG A 397 -24.64 5.18 15.74
C ARG A 397 -24.78 6.38 16.68
N ARG A 398 -25.93 6.53 17.36
CA ARG A 398 -26.08 7.53 18.42
C ARG A 398 -25.37 7.17 19.72
N GLU A 399 -25.15 5.87 19.97
CA GLU A 399 -24.35 5.42 21.11
C GLU A 399 -22.88 5.79 20.94
N ASN A 400 -22.35 5.81 19.71
CA ASN A 400 -21.01 6.32 19.44
C ASN A 400 -20.89 7.79 19.85
N CYS A 401 -21.89 8.64 19.54
CA CYS A 401 -21.92 10.02 20.01
C CYS A 401 -21.95 10.07 21.56
N ARG A 402 -22.81 9.27 22.20
CA ARG A 402 -22.91 9.23 23.66
C ARG A 402 -21.59 8.82 24.32
N LYS A 403 -20.92 7.79 23.80
CA LYS A 403 -19.64 7.29 24.33
C LYS A 403 -18.50 8.29 24.12
N ASN A 404 -18.48 9.00 22.99
CA ASN A 404 -17.39 9.92 22.68
C ASN A 404 -17.54 11.28 23.39
N VAL A 405 -18.76 11.82 23.49
CA VAL A 405 -18.99 13.21 23.95
C VAL A 405 -20.06 13.32 25.04
N GLY A 406 -20.48 12.22 25.65
CA GLY A 406 -21.47 12.16 26.72
C GLY A 406 -22.92 12.39 26.29
N LYS A 407 -23.16 12.71 25.01
CA LYS A 407 -24.48 13.03 24.47
C LYS A 407 -24.74 12.26 23.18
N ALA A 408 -25.93 11.68 23.07
CA ALA A 408 -26.37 11.00 21.86
C ALA A 408 -26.81 12.01 20.79
N VAL A 409 -25.95 12.93 20.37
CA VAL A 409 -26.32 13.98 19.40
C VAL A 409 -25.18 14.13 18.39
N TYR A 410 -25.53 14.29 17.11
CA TYR A 410 -24.55 14.58 16.06
C TYR A 410 -24.07 16.04 16.14
N SER A 411 -22.78 16.25 15.90
CA SER A 411 -22.14 17.56 15.98
C SER A 411 -22.16 18.29 14.63
N PHE A 412 -23.35 18.66 14.16
CA PHE A 412 -23.51 19.52 12.99
C PHE A 412 -24.15 20.86 13.37
N SER A 413 -23.52 21.96 13.00
CA SER A 413 -24.14 23.29 13.12
C SER A 413 -25.15 23.52 11.99
N PRO A 414 -26.17 24.40 12.19
CA PRO A 414 -27.09 24.77 11.12
C PRO A 414 -26.38 25.28 9.85
N PHE A 415 -25.25 25.97 10.00
CA PHE A 415 -24.43 26.39 8.87
C PHE A 415 -23.83 25.19 8.13
N GLN A 416 -23.22 24.24 8.84
CA GLN A 416 -22.62 23.03 8.26
C GLN A 416 -23.63 22.19 7.46
N MET A 417 -24.88 22.12 7.92
CA MET A 417 -25.95 21.38 7.23
C MET A 417 -26.19 21.82 5.78
N HIS A 418 -25.90 23.09 5.46
CA HIS A 418 -26.05 23.61 4.08
C HIS A 418 -25.03 23.00 3.12
N PHE A 419 -23.85 22.60 3.61
CA PHE A 419 -22.76 22.04 2.81
C PHE A 419 -22.78 20.51 2.72
N LEU A 420 -23.69 19.86 3.46
CA LEU A 420 -23.91 18.42 3.37
C LEU A 420 -24.88 18.10 2.21
N PRO A 421 -24.56 17.07 1.38
CA PRO A 421 -25.51 16.43 0.49
C PRO A 421 -26.77 16.02 1.25
N LYS A 422 -27.92 16.07 0.57
CA LYS A 422 -29.22 15.74 1.19
C LYS A 422 -29.22 14.37 1.86
N ALA A 423 -28.60 13.37 1.22
CA ALA A 423 -28.48 12.01 1.76
C ALA A 423 -27.66 11.91 3.07
N PHE A 424 -26.76 12.85 3.33
CA PHE A 424 -25.92 12.91 4.53
C PHE A 424 -26.52 13.75 5.67
N ARG A 425 -27.71 14.35 5.46
CA ARG A 425 -28.34 15.17 6.50
C ARG A 425 -28.97 14.28 7.58
N PRO A 426 -28.62 14.45 8.86
CA PRO A 426 -29.32 13.78 9.96
C PRO A 426 -30.76 14.33 10.13
N PRO A 427 -31.69 13.53 10.69
CA PRO A 427 -33.05 13.99 10.98
C PRO A 427 -33.07 15.17 11.96
N SER A 428 -34.07 16.04 11.83
CA SER A 428 -34.29 17.15 12.78
C SER A 428 -34.38 16.65 14.23
N GLY A 429 -33.77 17.39 15.15
CA GLY A 429 -33.72 17.04 16.58
C GLY A 429 -32.62 16.03 16.95
N THR A 430 -31.83 15.54 16.00
CA THR A 430 -30.74 14.58 16.26
C THR A 430 -29.34 15.20 16.19
N TYR A 431 -29.23 16.48 15.85
CA TYR A 431 -27.98 17.22 15.74
C TYR A 431 -28.03 18.56 16.49
N ALA A 432 -26.88 19.07 16.92
CA ALA A 432 -26.76 20.36 17.61
C ALA A 432 -25.43 21.06 17.33
N GLN A 433 -25.42 22.38 17.45
CA GLN A 433 -24.21 23.21 17.43
C GLN A 433 -23.50 23.16 18.79
N GLY A 434 -22.17 23.28 18.78
CA GLY A 434 -21.36 23.39 20.00
C GLY A 434 -21.17 22.06 20.75
N VAL A 435 -21.47 20.94 20.09
CA VAL A 435 -21.05 19.61 20.56
C VAL A 435 -19.59 19.41 20.17
N ALA A 436 -18.80 18.74 21.02
CA ALA A 436 -17.42 18.42 20.67
C ALA A 436 -17.38 17.52 19.41
N SER A 437 -16.43 17.80 18.51
CA SER A 437 -16.25 17.04 17.27
C SER A 437 -15.44 15.79 17.51
#